data_AF-A0A069RCP5-F1
#
_entry.id   AF-A0A069RCP5-F1
#
_cell.length_a   1.000
_cell.length_b   1.000
_cell.length_c   1.000
_cell.angle_alpha   90.00
_cell.angle_beta   90.00
_cell.angle_gamma   90.00
#
_symmetry.space_group_name_H-M   'P 1'
#
loop_
_entity.id
_entity.type
_entity.pdbx_description
1 polymer ?
#
loop_
_entity_poly.entity_id
_entity_poly.type
_entity_poly.pdbx_seq_one_letter_code
_entity_poly.pdbx_strand_id
1 'polypeptide(L)'
;MKKIQFFRSGTQILFTSLIAASFLTDLRAFMLIVLLITIFCGPFYCGWICPYGFLQDILGKVAHLLGIKKRRMPLQIQKVIVFSRYAVLALILFSVSDAVFNLMSFDPRANFTRILGREAVSFAALGVIIFFLAVSLVFERPFCNCLCYEGAKHGLLGSLRIFTLKRYESVCINCRKCDDICPMNISVSKIKNLRSPQCINCFECVSSCPVSGALCFGKADMDESGKKRFVASALAALVLVGSFMGYSLFARRDDTASQPPPNVQAVYQNEPSAVAGIADGVYTGEGEGFNGKIVVEVTVSGQNITGVEVVSTRDDYKWFERANSKIPGLIIDSQSADVDIVSGSTYSSIGILDAVKDALQKAKH
;
A
#
# COMPACT_ATOMS: atom_id res chain seq x y z
N MET A 1 10.89 21.04 26.46
CA MET A 1 10.82 20.05 25.34
C MET A 1 9.42 19.53 25.03
N LYS A 2 8.36 19.85 25.81
CA LYS A 2 6.94 19.58 25.48
C LYS A 2 6.47 20.16 24.13
N LYS A 3 7.15 21.20 23.63
CA LYS A 3 6.90 21.80 22.31
C LYS A 3 6.98 20.78 21.16
N ILE A 4 7.86 19.79 21.23
CA ILE A 4 8.03 18.79 20.15
C ILE A 4 6.77 17.93 19.99
N GLN A 5 6.17 17.50 21.11
CA GLN A 5 4.93 16.70 21.04
C GLN A 5 3.74 17.52 20.53
N PHE A 6 3.71 18.82 20.86
CA PHE A 6 2.73 19.74 20.29
C PHE A 6 2.88 19.86 18.76
N PHE A 7 4.10 20.08 18.26
CA PHE A 7 4.37 20.10 16.82
C PHE A 7 4.04 18.78 16.12
N ARG A 8 4.35 17.64 16.75
CA ARG A 8 3.99 16.32 16.22
C ARG A 8 2.48 16.17 16.07
N SER A 9 1.72 16.46 17.14
CA SER A 9 0.25 16.37 17.07
C SER A 9 -0.33 17.36 16.06
N GLY A 10 0.19 18.59 15.98
CA GLY A 10 -0.22 19.57 14.97
C GLY A 10 0.04 19.10 13.53
N THR A 11 1.21 18.50 13.28
CA THR A 11 1.56 17.93 11.98
C THR A 11 0.63 16.77 11.60
N GLN A 12 0.36 15.86 12.54
CA GLN A 12 -0.56 14.74 12.31
C GLN A 12 -1.99 15.21 12.00
N ILE A 13 -2.48 16.22 12.71
CA ILE A 13 -3.80 16.82 12.45
C ILE A 13 -3.82 17.41 11.05
N LEU A 14 -2.85 18.27 10.71
CA LEU A 14 -2.77 18.90 9.39
C LEU A 14 -2.81 17.88 8.26
N PHE A 15 -1.94 16.86 8.30
CA PHE A 15 -1.90 15.83 7.24
C PHE A 15 -3.17 14.97 7.20
N THR A 16 -3.74 14.63 8.35
CA THR A 16 -5.02 13.89 8.39
C THR A 16 -6.15 14.71 7.78
N SER A 17 -6.23 16.01 8.08
CA SER A 17 -7.20 16.93 7.49
C SER A 17 -7.02 17.11 5.98
N LEU A 18 -5.77 17.22 5.51
CA LEU A 18 -5.47 17.35 4.08
C LEU A 18 -5.83 16.07 3.30
N ILE A 19 -5.58 14.90 3.87
CA ILE A 19 -6.01 13.61 3.29
C ILE A 19 -7.54 13.55 3.22
N ALA A 20 -8.24 13.95 4.30
CA ALA A 20 -9.70 13.97 4.32
C ALA A 20 -10.33 14.99 3.36
N ALA A 21 -9.61 16.06 3.03
CA ALA A 21 -10.00 17.04 2.02
C ALA A 21 -9.70 16.56 0.59
N SER A 22 -9.16 15.36 0.40
CA SER A 22 -8.69 14.82 -0.89
C SER A 22 -7.68 15.72 -1.63
N PHE A 23 -7.07 16.69 -0.92
CA PHE A 23 -6.12 17.67 -1.48
C PHE A 23 -4.74 17.04 -1.76
N LEU A 24 -4.51 15.84 -1.22
CA LEU A 24 -3.28 15.08 -1.32
C LEU A 24 -3.42 13.89 -2.29
N THR A 25 -4.33 13.95 -3.28
CA THR A 25 -4.59 12.83 -4.19
C THR A 25 -3.54 12.70 -5.33
N ASP A 26 -2.87 13.78 -5.73
CA ASP A 26 -1.78 13.77 -6.74
C ASP A 26 -0.38 13.41 -6.18
N LEU A 27 -0.31 12.30 -5.43
CA LEU A 27 0.71 12.07 -4.40
C LEU A 27 2.02 11.39 -4.88
N ARG A 28 2.31 11.29 -6.18
CA ARG A 28 3.55 10.62 -6.61
C ARG A 28 4.80 11.35 -6.10
N ALA A 29 4.81 12.69 -6.19
CA ALA A 29 5.92 13.50 -5.70
C ALA A 29 6.05 13.46 -4.17
N PHE A 30 4.92 13.49 -3.43
CA PHE A 30 4.95 13.48 -1.97
C PHE A 30 5.42 12.13 -1.41
N MET A 31 5.02 11.00 -2.01
CA MET A 31 5.53 9.68 -1.59
C MET A 31 7.05 9.56 -1.79
N LEU A 32 7.60 10.13 -2.86
CA LEU A 32 9.05 10.16 -3.08
C LEU A 32 9.77 10.98 -2.01
N ILE A 33 9.23 12.15 -1.66
CA ILE A 33 9.79 13.01 -0.60
C ILE A 33 9.79 12.26 0.75
N VAL A 34 8.67 11.60 1.09
CA VAL A 34 8.56 10.81 2.32
C VAL A 34 9.55 9.65 2.34
N LEU A 35 9.76 8.98 1.19
CA LEU A 35 10.75 7.91 1.05
C LEU A 35 12.17 8.43 1.29
N LEU A 36 12.53 9.56 0.68
CA LEU A 36 13.84 10.21 0.88
C LEU A 36 14.06 10.56 2.36
N ILE A 37 13.09 11.23 2.99
CA ILE A 37 13.15 11.52 4.43
C ILE A 37 13.29 10.23 5.25
N THR A 38 12.62 9.16 4.83
CA THR A 38 12.69 7.86 5.52
C THR A 38 14.08 7.25 5.48
N ILE A 39 14.80 7.40 4.37
CA ILE A 39 16.18 6.92 4.24
C ILE A 39 17.12 7.71 5.15
N PHE A 40 16.99 9.04 5.22
CA PHE A 40 17.91 9.87 6.00
C PHE A 40 17.63 9.88 7.50
N CYS A 41 16.35 9.95 7.87
CA CYS A 41 15.90 10.16 9.25
C CYS A 41 15.21 8.93 9.84
N GLY A 42 14.91 7.89 9.07
CA GLY A 42 14.15 6.71 9.51
C GLY A 42 12.63 6.85 9.29
N PRO A 43 11.80 5.91 9.82
CA PRO A 43 10.34 5.81 9.58
C PRO A 43 9.48 6.99 10.08
N PHE A 44 9.77 8.19 9.60
CA PHE A 44 9.19 9.45 10.06
C PHE A 44 7.71 9.53 9.73
N TYR A 45 7.32 8.98 8.56
CA TYR A 45 5.92 8.85 8.15
C TYR A 45 5.04 8.21 9.24
N CYS A 46 5.49 7.08 9.80
CA CYS A 46 4.72 6.34 10.80
C CYS A 46 4.55 7.10 12.13
N GLY A 47 5.44 8.03 12.43
CA GLY A 47 5.41 8.86 13.65
C GLY A 47 4.69 10.20 13.49
N TRP A 48 4.74 10.81 12.29
CA TRP A 48 4.36 12.21 12.09
C TRP A 48 3.23 12.44 11.09
N ILE A 49 2.99 11.50 10.16
CA ILE A 49 2.06 11.70 9.04
C ILE A 49 0.92 10.68 9.09
N CYS A 50 1.20 9.43 9.47
CA CYS A 50 0.25 8.32 9.41
C CYS A 50 -1.06 8.60 10.20
N PRO A 51 -2.22 8.68 9.53
CA PRO A 51 -3.51 8.99 10.16
C PRO A 51 -3.94 7.89 11.15
N TYR A 52 -3.77 6.63 10.76
CA TYR A 52 -4.14 5.49 11.60
C TYR A 52 -3.24 5.37 12.84
N GLY A 53 -1.97 5.77 12.73
CA GLY A 53 -1.06 5.86 13.87
C GLY A 53 -1.48 6.97 14.83
N PHE A 54 -1.89 8.13 14.29
CA PHE A 54 -2.41 9.24 15.08
C PHE A 54 -3.70 8.87 15.82
N LEU A 55 -4.63 8.16 15.18
CA LEU A 55 -5.86 7.68 15.81
C LEU A 55 -5.56 6.76 17.00
N GLN A 56 -4.62 5.82 16.86
CA GLN A 56 -4.18 4.96 17.97
C GLN A 56 -3.52 5.76 19.11
N ASP A 57 -2.76 6.82 18.82
CA ASP A 57 -2.20 7.71 19.85
C ASP A 57 -3.28 8.48 20.62
N ILE A 58 -4.32 8.97 19.92
CA ILE A 58 -5.47 9.63 20.54
C ILE A 58 -6.19 8.67 21.47
N LEU A 59 -6.50 7.45 21.01
CA LEU A 59 -7.09 6.40 21.85
C LEU A 59 -6.18 6.03 23.03
N GLY A 60 -4.87 6.15 22.84
CA GLY A 60 -3.86 6.13 23.90
C GLY A 60 -4.19 7.10 25.04
N LYS A 61 -4.36 8.37 24.69
CA LYS A 61 -4.65 9.47 25.63
C LYS A 61 -6.06 9.37 26.22
N VAL A 62 -7.06 9.01 25.41
CA VAL A 62 -8.46 8.82 25.85
C VAL A 62 -8.55 7.68 26.86
N ALA A 63 -7.85 6.55 26.64
CA ALA A 63 -7.81 5.45 27.60
C ALA A 63 -7.25 5.89 28.97
N HIS A 64 -6.21 6.73 28.98
CA HIS A 64 -5.69 7.30 30.22
C HIS A 64 -6.71 8.22 30.92
N LEU A 65 -7.50 8.99 30.15
CA LEU A 65 -8.58 9.81 30.69
C LEU A 65 -9.71 8.96 31.29
N LEU A 66 -10.00 7.79 30.69
CA LEU A 66 -10.96 6.80 31.17
C LEU A 66 -10.41 5.93 32.33
N GLY A 67 -9.20 6.21 32.83
CA GLY A 67 -8.58 5.45 33.94
C GLY A 67 -8.05 4.07 33.56
N ILE A 68 -8.02 3.72 32.27
CA ILE A 68 -7.47 2.45 31.80
C ILE A 68 -5.95 2.51 31.82
N LYS A 69 -5.32 1.74 32.72
CA LYS A 69 -3.85 1.62 32.79
C LYS A 69 -3.33 0.86 31.57
N LYS A 70 -2.54 1.55 30.73
CA LYS A 70 -1.83 0.93 29.60
C LYS A 70 -0.88 -0.15 30.10
N ARG A 71 -0.82 -1.26 29.37
CA ARG A 71 0.10 -2.36 29.66
C ARG A 71 1.19 -2.41 28.61
N ARG A 72 2.41 -2.53 29.08
CA ARG A 72 3.57 -2.82 28.25
C ARG A 72 3.52 -4.30 27.86
N MET A 73 3.74 -4.60 26.58
CA MET A 73 3.77 -5.98 26.11
C MET A 73 5.07 -6.66 26.58
N PRO A 74 5.02 -7.89 27.13
CA PRO A 74 6.21 -8.62 27.53
C PRO A 74 7.19 -8.79 26.37
N LEU A 75 8.49 -8.60 26.62
CA LEU A 75 9.52 -8.57 25.57
C LEU A 75 9.61 -9.88 24.76
N GLN A 76 9.31 -11.03 25.37
CA GLN A 76 9.30 -12.31 24.66
C GLN A 76 8.20 -12.38 23.61
N ILE A 77 6.98 -12.02 24.00
CA ILE A 77 5.82 -11.94 23.11
C ILE A 77 6.07 -10.89 22.03
N GLN A 78 6.63 -9.73 22.40
CA GLN A 78 6.93 -8.67 21.46
C GLN A 78 7.89 -9.12 20.35
N LYS A 79 8.92 -9.92 20.66
CA LYS A 79 9.85 -10.41 19.61
C LYS A 79 9.14 -11.25 18.56
N VAL A 80 8.23 -12.13 18.98
CA VAL A 80 7.42 -12.98 18.09
C VAL A 80 6.43 -12.14 17.30
N ILE A 81 5.75 -11.23 17.98
CA ILE A 81 4.76 -10.34 17.36
C ILE A 81 5.39 -9.38 16.36
N VAL A 82 6.58 -8.86 16.64
CA VAL A 82 7.31 -8.00 15.69
C VAL A 82 7.85 -8.82 14.52
N PHE A 83 8.03 -10.13 14.66
CA PHE A 83 8.39 -10.97 13.52
C PHE A 83 7.23 -11.11 12.52
N SER A 84 5.98 -11.13 12.99
CA SER A 84 4.83 -11.37 12.11
C SER A 84 4.63 -10.27 11.06
N ARG A 85 4.91 -8.99 11.35
CA ARG A 85 4.91 -7.94 10.30
C ARG A 85 5.93 -8.19 9.17
N TYR A 86 7.07 -8.83 9.47
CA TYR A 86 8.05 -9.19 8.45
C TYR A 86 7.66 -10.46 7.71
N ALA A 87 6.99 -11.40 8.39
CA ALA A 87 6.38 -12.55 7.73
C ALA A 87 5.31 -12.11 6.72
N VAL A 88 4.44 -11.17 7.10
CA VAL A 88 3.46 -10.55 6.17
C VAL A 88 4.16 -9.84 5.02
N LEU A 89 5.20 -9.06 5.29
CA LEU A 89 5.97 -8.40 4.22
C LEU A 89 6.63 -9.40 3.26
N ALA A 90 7.25 -10.46 3.78
CA ALA A 90 7.86 -11.50 2.96
C ALA A 90 6.80 -12.22 2.12
N LEU A 91 5.67 -12.57 2.73
CA LEU A 91 4.54 -13.18 2.04
C LEU A 91 4.05 -12.27 0.90
N ILE A 92 3.92 -10.96 1.12
CA ILE A 92 3.58 -9.99 0.05
C ILE A 92 4.62 -9.96 -1.08
N LEU A 93 5.91 -10.09 -0.78
CA LEU A 93 6.98 -10.03 -1.78
C LEU A 93 7.13 -11.33 -2.58
N PHE A 94 6.86 -12.50 -1.98
CA PHE A 94 7.06 -13.81 -2.60
C PHE A 94 5.80 -14.42 -3.20
N SER A 95 4.61 -13.93 -2.83
CA SER A 95 3.34 -14.46 -3.36
C SER A 95 2.81 -13.60 -4.51
N VAL A 96 2.36 -14.28 -5.56
CA VAL A 96 1.60 -13.68 -6.68
C VAL A 96 0.12 -14.11 -6.60
N SER A 97 -0.29 -14.75 -5.49
CA SER A 97 -1.62 -15.36 -5.38
C SER A 97 -2.70 -14.37 -4.93
N ASP A 98 -3.92 -14.57 -5.45
CA ASP A 98 -5.11 -13.76 -5.13
C ASP A 98 -5.43 -13.75 -3.62
N ALA A 99 -5.04 -14.78 -2.88
CA ALA A 99 -5.21 -14.87 -1.43
C ALA A 99 -4.52 -13.72 -0.68
N VAL A 100 -3.41 -13.21 -1.21
CA VAL A 100 -2.59 -12.19 -0.54
C VAL A 100 -3.09 -10.78 -0.87
N PHE A 101 -3.60 -10.59 -2.08
CA PHE A 101 -4.39 -9.41 -2.43
C PHE A 101 -5.64 -9.31 -1.55
N ASN A 102 -6.33 -10.43 -1.28
CA ASN A 102 -7.46 -10.47 -0.37
C ASN A 102 -7.08 -10.13 1.08
N LEU A 103 -5.91 -10.55 1.56
CA LEU A 103 -5.41 -10.15 2.89
C LEU A 103 -5.11 -8.64 2.98
N MET A 104 -4.60 -8.03 1.90
CA MET A 104 -4.39 -6.57 1.83
C MET A 104 -5.71 -5.79 1.91
N SER A 105 -6.81 -6.35 1.42
CA SER A 105 -8.14 -5.74 1.53
C SER A 105 -8.60 -5.54 2.97
N PHE A 106 -8.00 -6.23 3.94
CA PHE A 106 -8.30 -6.07 5.37
C PHE A 106 -7.28 -5.20 6.14
N ASP A 107 -6.31 -4.58 5.47
CA ASP A 107 -5.34 -3.72 6.15
C ASP A 107 -6.03 -2.51 6.80
N PRO A 108 -6.02 -2.37 8.14
CA PRO A 108 -6.69 -1.28 8.85
C PRO A 108 -6.18 0.11 8.47
N ARG A 109 -4.89 0.26 8.20
CA ARG A 109 -4.29 1.56 7.86
C ARG A 109 -4.67 1.98 6.46
N ALA A 110 -4.66 1.06 5.50
CA ALA A 110 -5.11 1.34 4.13
C ALA A 110 -6.61 1.69 4.13
N ASN A 111 -7.45 0.84 4.71
CA ASN A 111 -8.90 1.06 4.75
C ASN A 111 -9.31 2.29 5.57
N PHE A 112 -8.59 2.62 6.65
CA PHE A 112 -8.83 3.86 7.36
C PHE A 112 -8.52 5.09 6.49
N THR A 113 -7.48 5.03 5.66
CA THR A 113 -7.17 6.11 4.72
C THR A 113 -8.24 6.23 3.62
N ARG A 114 -8.78 5.11 3.14
CA ARG A 114 -9.93 5.07 2.22
C ARG A 114 -11.19 5.73 2.82
N ILE A 115 -11.51 5.39 4.07
CA ILE A 115 -12.62 6.02 4.82
C ILE A 115 -12.42 7.54 4.91
N LEU A 116 -11.20 8.00 5.21
CA LEU A 116 -10.90 9.44 5.24
C LEU A 116 -11.07 10.08 3.85
N GLY A 117 -10.73 9.36 2.79
CA GLY A 117 -10.94 9.77 1.39
C GLY A 117 -12.39 9.69 0.90
N ARG A 118 -13.36 9.36 1.78
CA ARG A 118 -14.79 9.15 1.47
C ARG A 118 -15.08 7.93 0.58
N GLU A 119 -14.16 6.98 0.52
CA GLU A 119 -14.39 5.72 -0.18
C GLU A 119 -15.15 4.72 0.70
N ALA A 120 -15.97 3.88 0.08
CA ALA A 120 -16.65 2.79 0.76
C ALA A 120 -15.66 1.67 1.14
N VAL A 121 -15.86 1.07 2.32
CA VAL A 121 -15.08 -0.08 2.80
C VAL A 121 -16.02 -1.20 3.22
N SER A 122 -15.55 -2.44 3.11
CA SER A 122 -16.35 -3.61 3.52
C SER A 122 -16.58 -3.65 5.03
N PHE A 123 -17.72 -4.21 5.46
CA PHE A 123 -18.03 -4.40 6.88
C PHE A 123 -16.96 -5.21 7.62
N ALA A 124 -16.38 -6.20 6.95
CA ALA A 124 -15.29 -6.99 7.51
C ALA A 124 -14.02 -6.15 7.72
N ALA A 125 -13.63 -5.28 6.78
CA ALA A 125 -12.50 -4.36 6.97
C ALA A 125 -12.75 -3.38 8.12
N LEU A 126 -13.98 -2.87 8.26
CA LEU A 126 -14.38 -2.03 9.38
C LEU A 126 -14.26 -2.78 10.73
N GLY A 127 -14.69 -4.04 10.77
CA GLY A 127 -14.54 -4.91 11.93
C GLY A 127 -13.08 -5.06 12.38
N VAL A 128 -12.14 -5.25 11.43
CA VAL A 128 -10.70 -5.34 11.73
C VAL A 128 -10.15 -4.00 12.25
N ILE A 129 -10.57 -2.87 11.68
CA ILE A 129 -10.20 -1.53 12.20
C ILE A 129 -10.65 -1.39 13.65
N ILE A 130 -11.94 -1.62 13.92
CA ILE A 130 -12.52 -1.48 15.27
C ILE A 130 -11.82 -2.42 16.26
N PHE A 131 -11.53 -3.65 15.86
CA PHE A 131 -10.80 -4.61 16.68
C PHE A 131 -9.43 -4.06 17.13
N PHE A 132 -8.61 -3.58 16.19
CA PHE A 132 -7.30 -3.02 16.56
C PHE A 132 -7.39 -1.73 17.37
N LEU A 133 -8.41 -0.90 17.12
CA LEU A 133 -8.66 0.30 17.93
C LEU A 133 -9.07 -0.05 19.36
N ALA A 134 -9.91 -1.08 19.54
CA ALA A 134 -10.28 -1.58 20.87
C ALA A 134 -9.07 -2.14 21.62
N VAL A 135 -8.23 -2.96 20.96
CA VAL A 135 -6.97 -3.45 21.55
C VAL A 135 -6.02 -2.28 21.87
N SER A 136 -6.06 -1.20 21.07
CA SER A 136 -5.26 0.01 21.29
C SER A 136 -5.63 0.75 22.58
N LEU A 137 -6.76 0.42 23.23
CA LEU A 137 -7.10 0.94 24.55
C LEU A 137 -6.23 0.34 25.66
N VAL A 138 -5.74 -0.89 25.50
CA VAL A 138 -4.90 -1.56 26.51
C VAL A 138 -3.42 -1.50 26.13
N PHE A 139 -3.09 -1.68 24.85
CA PHE A 139 -1.72 -1.67 24.33
C PHE A 139 -1.47 -0.45 23.43
N GLU A 140 -0.25 0.08 23.42
CA GLU A 140 0.09 1.17 22.50
C GLU A 140 0.36 0.63 21.10
N ARG A 141 -0.34 1.20 20.11
CA ARG A 141 -0.17 0.91 18.68
C ARG A 141 -0.08 -0.59 18.33
N PRO A 142 -1.06 -1.42 18.72
CA PRO A 142 -0.99 -2.87 18.53
C PRO A 142 -0.82 -3.26 17.06
N PHE A 143 -1.55 -2.63 16.14
CA PHE A 143 -1.42 -2.93 14.71
C PHE A 143 -0.01 -2.60 14.17
N CYS A 144 0.56 -1.48 14.58
CA CYS A 144 1.89 -1.06 14.13
C CYS A 144 3.01 -1.96 14.69
N ASN A 145 2.82 -2.52 15.88
CA ASN A 145 3.74 -3.47 16.49
C ASN A 145 3.60 -4.89 15.89
N CYS A 146 2.37 -5.34 15.57
CA CYS A 146 2.11 -6.70 15.11
C CYS A 146 2.17 -6.88 13.59
N LEU A 147 1.37 -6.13 12.81
CA LEU A 147 1.02 -6.55 11.43
C LEU A 147 1.27 -5.50 10.35
N CYS A 148 1.62 -4.26 10.73
CA CYS A 148 1.80 -3.20 9.75
C CYS A 148 3.03 -3.44 8.84
N TYR A 149 2.80 -4.04 7.67
CA TYR A 149 3.84 -4.32 6.67
C TYR A 149 4.49 -3.04 6.13
N GLU A 150 3.72 -1.94 5.96
CA GLU A 150 4.27 -0.63 5.59
C GLU A 150 5.27 -0.11 6.64
N GLY A 151 4.98 -0.34 7.93
CA GLY A 151 5.90 -0.02 9.02
C GLY A 151 7.15 -0.91 8.99
N ALA A 152 7.00 -2.18 8.60
CA ALA A 152 8.12 -3.10 8.41
C ALA A 152 9.03 -2.64 7.25
N LYS A 153 8.42 -2.28 6.10
CA LYS A 153 9.08 -1.77 4.90
C LYS A 153 9.88 -0.50 5.19
N HIS A 154 9.22 0.53 5.73
CA HIS A 154 9.90 1.78 6.10
C HIS A 154 10.92 1.58 7.22
N GLY A 155 10.66 0.68 8.16
CA GLY A 155 11.59 0.28 9.21
C GLY A 155 12.89 -0.30 8.67
N LEU A 156 12.79 -1.22 7.71
CA LEU A 156 13.94 -1.85 7.08
C LEU A 156 14.75 -0.83 6.28
N LEU A 157 14.10 0.00 5.47
CA LEU A 157 14.73 1.09 4.73
C LEU A 157 15.40 2.11 5.66
N GLY A 158 14.68 2.53 6.71
CA GLY A 158 15.14 3.48 7.71
C GLY A 158 16.21 2.92 8.67
N SER A 159 16.58 1.65 8.55
CA SER A 159 17.72 1.08 9.29
C SER A 159 19.06 1.66 8.81
N LEU A 160 19.10 2.16 7.57
CA LEU A 160 20.22 2.87 6.96
C LEU A 160 20.21 4.39 7.26
N ARG A 161 19.47 4.84 8.28
CA ARG A 161 19.40 6.26 8.62
C ARG A 161 20.70 6.82 9.18
N ILE A 162 21.06 8.02 8.72
CA ILE A 162 22.23 8.77 9.22
C ILE A 162 21.85 9.53 10.49
N PHE A 163 20.67 10.15 10.50
CA PHE A 163 20.18 10.90 11.65
C PHE A 163 19.30 10.02 12.53
N THR A 164 19.62 9.97 13.82
CA THR A 164 18.93 9.12 14.79
C THR A 164 18.97 9.71 16.19
N LEU A 165 18.22 9.08 17.11
CA LEU A 165 18.28 9.39 18.52
C LEU A 165 19.51 8.75 19.15
N LYS A 166 20.24 9.54 19.94
CA LYS A 166 21.45 9.15 20.62
C LYS A 166 21.25 9.23 22.12
N ARG A 167 21.74 8.21 22.82
CA ARG A 167 21.81 8.15 24.28
C ARG A 167 23.25 8.40 24.72
N TYR A 168 23.44 9.41 25.55
CA TYR A 168 24.72 9.68 26.19
C TYR A 168 24.76 9.00 27.56
N GLU A 169 25.48 7.87 27.64
CA GLU A 169 25.58 7.08 28.86
C GLU A 169 26.26 7.84 30.00
N SER A 170 27.17 8.76 29.69
CA SER A 170 27.83 9.64 30.66
C SER A 170 26.86 10.55 31.42
N VAL A 171 25.73 10.90 30.81
CA VAL A 171 24.70 11.77 31.39
C VAL A 171 23.50 10.96 31.88
N CYS A 172 23.31 9.74 31.38
CA CYS A 172 22.12 8.95 31.65
C CYS A 172 22.15 8.23 33.00
N ILE A 173 21.18 8.53 33.87
CA ILE A 173 20.99 7.88 35.18
C ILE A 173 20.31 6.49 35.12
N ASN A 174 20.14 5.90 33.93
CA ASN A 174 19.54 4.57 33.74
C ASN A 174 18.15 4.33 34.38
N CYS A 175 17.33 5.37 34.56
CA CYS A 175 15.98 5.27 35.16
C CYS A 175 14.92 4.50 34.35
N ARG A 176 15.22 4.09 33.10
CA ARG A 176 14.34 3.34 32.17
C ARG A 176 12.99 3.97 31.81
N LYS A 177 12.65 5.17 32.27
CA LYS A 177 11.43 5.91 31.87
C LYS A 177 11.24 6.05 30.35
N CYS A 178 12.34 6.13 29.60
CA CYS A 178 12.32 6.15 28.13
C CYS A 178 11.81 4.85 27.49
N ASP A 179 11.94 3.71 28.17
CA ASP A 179 11.46 2.41 27.71
C ASP A 179 9.95 2.28 27.92
N ASP A 180 9.45 2.83 29.04
CA ASP A 180 8.06 2.71 29.45
C ASP A 180 7.14 3.62 28.64
N ILE A 181 7.65 4.78 28.20
CA ILE A 181 6.89 5.72 27.37
C ILE A 181 7.01 5.44 25.86
N CYS A 182 7.73 4.39 25.45
CA CYS A 182 7.94 4.12 24.04
C CYS A 182 6.71 3.40 23.44
N PRO A 183 5.99 4.01 22.48
CA PRO A 183 4.78 3.39 21.91
C PRO A 183 5.06 2.19 21.00
N MET A 184 6.32 2.04 20.59
CA MET A 184 6.82 0.88 19.84
C MET A 184 7.49 -0.14 20.76
N ASN A 185 7.34 0.02 22.07
CA ASN A 185 7.83 -0.88 23.10
C ASN A 185 9.34 -1.19 23.00
N ILE A 186 10.16 -0.21 22.59
CA ILE A 186 11.60 -0.37 22.40
C ILE A 186 12.32 -0.19 23.73
N SER A 187 13.35 -1.01 24.00
CA SER A 187 14.28 -0.80 25.12
C SER A 187 15.33 0.27 24.77
N VAL A 188 14.91 1.54 24.76
CA VAL A 188 15.74 2.72 24.48
C VAL A 188 16.95 2.81 25.43
N SER A 189 16.79 2.40 26.68
CA SER A 189 17.83 2.43 27.71
C SER A 189 19.04 1.55 27.42
N LYS A 190 18.93 0.57 26.52
CA LYS A 190 20.01 -0.37 26.20
C LYS A 190 20.79 0.01 24.94
N ILE A 191 20.37 1.07 24.24
CA ILE A 191 20.83 1.36 22.89
C ILE A 191 21.48 2.74 22.83
N LYS A 192 22.76 2.80 22.46
CA LYS A 192 23.50 4.05 22.27
C LYS A 192 22.98 4.86 21.08
N ASN A 193 22.98 4.25 19.89
CA ASN A 193 22.37 4.82 18.68
C ASN A 193 21.06 4.10 18.41
N LEU A 194 19.92 4.78 18.52
CA LEU A 194 18.60 4.18 18.40
C LEU A 194 18.24 3.85 16.95
N ARG A 195 19.02 2.99 16.27
CA ARG A 195 18.82 2.50 14.91
C ARG A 195 17.90 1.27 14.82
N SER A 196 16.96 1.14 15.76
CA SER A 196 15.95 0.07 15.68
C SER A 196 15.01 0.31 14.48
N PRO A 197 14.75 -0.71 13.63
CA PRO A 197 13.75 -0.64 12.55
C PRO A 197 12.32 -0.34 13.04
N GLN A 198 12.06 -0.49 14.34
CA GLN A 198 10.76 -0.18 14.94
C GLN A 198 10.64 1.30 15.34
N CYS A 199 11.75 2.03 15.48
CA CYS A 199 11.72 3.39 16.00
C CYS A 199 11.17 4.35 14.94
N ILE A 200 9.98 4.90 15.21
CA ILE A 200 9.25 5.85 14.37
C ILE A 200 9.65 7.33 14.58
N ASN A 201 10.71 7.60 15.36
CA ASN A 201 11.16 8.95 15.72
C ASN A 201 10.03 9.88 16.21
N CYS A 202 9.18 9.37 17.11
CA CYS A 202 8.11 10.16 17.73
C CYS A 202 8.60 11.10 18.86
N PHE A 203 9.87 10.98 19.26
CA PHE A 203 10.53 11.78 20.29
C PHE A 203 9.92 11.72 21.70
N GLU A 204 9.04 10.76 21.99
CA GLU A 204 8.39 10.64 23.30
C GLU A 204 9.38 10.37 24.43
N CYS A 205 10.40 9.55 24.15
CA CYS A 205 11.49 9.26 25.08
C CYS A 205 12.34 10.50 25.40
N VAL A 206 12.47 11.42 24.43
CA VAL A 206 13.23 12.66 24.56
C VAL A 206 12.44 13.68 25.37
N SER A 207 11.13 13.83 25.12
CA SER A 207 10.26 14.75 25.86
C SER A 207 10.01 14.35 27.32
N SER A 208 10.04 13.05 27.61
CA SER A 208 9.74 12.51 28.95
C SER A 208 10.98 12.22 29.79
N CYS A 209 12.19 12.40 29.24
CA CYS A 209 13.44 12.15 29.95
C CYS A 209 13.61 13.16 31.11
N PRO A 210 13.90 12.69 32.34
CA PRO A 210 14.10 13.58 33.49
C PRO A 210 15.44 14.32 33.45
N VAL A 211 16.43 13.81 32.69
CA VAL A 211 17.76 14.40 32.59
C VAL A 211 17.92 15.06 31.22
N SER A 212 18.09 16.38 31.21
CA SER A 212 18.32 17.15 30.00
C SER A 212 19.64 16.74 29.32
N GLY A 213 19.61 16.50 28.02
CA GLY A 213 20.79 16.13 27.24
C GLY A 213 21.16 14.64 27.28
N ALA A 214 20.49 13.81 28.09
CA ALA A 214 20.74 12.37 28.09
C ALA A 214 20.30 11.68 26.77
N LEU A 215 19.31 12.25 26.08
CA LEU A 215 18.83 11.81 24.78
C LEU A 215 18.74 12.99 23.80
N CYS A 216 19.41 12.89 22.66
CA CYS A 216 19.46 13.95 21.63
C CYS A 216 19.24 13.38 20.23
N PHE A 217 18.68 14.17 19.32
CA PHE A 217 18.61 13.83 17.90
C PHE A 217 19.83 14.39 17.17
N GLY A 218 20.46 13.59 16.32
CA GLY A 218 21.60 14.06 15.52
C GLY A 218 22.21 12.96 14.67
N LYS A 219 23.38 13.24 14.09
CA LYS A 219 24.15 12.26 13.30
C LYS A 219 24.55 11.08 14.20
N ALA A 220 24.31 9.86 13.72
CA ALA A 220 24.67 8.63 14.43
C ALA A 220 26.19 8.56 14.68
N ASP A 221 26.57 8.18 15.90
CA ASP A 221 27.98 8.03 16.26
C ASP A 221 28.45 6.65 15.78
N MET A 222 29.18 6.62 14.66
CA MET A 222 29.69 5.39 14.06
C MET A 222 31.21 5.33 14.19
N ASP A 223 31.71 4.19 14.66
CA ASP A 223 33.11 3.80 14.55
C ASP A 223 33.49 3.50 13.09
N GLU A 224 34.78 3.33 12.82
CA GLU A 224 35.27 3.09 11.45
C GLU A 224 34.69 1.80 10.83
N SER A 225 34.59 0.74 11.64
CA SER A 225 33.94 -0.52 11.26
C SER A 225 32.45 -0.33 10.98
N GLY A 226 31.74 0.47 11.79
CA GLY A 226 30.34 0.83 11.58
C GLY A 226 30.13 1.64 10.30
N LYS A 227 31.05 2.54 9.94
CA LYS A 227 31.02 3.26 8.65
C LYS A 227 31.16 2.30 7.46
N LYS A 228 32.11 1.36 7.51
CA LYS A 228 32.29 0.36 6.44
C LYS A 228 31.03 -0.51 6.27
N ARG A 229 30.45 -1.01 7.37
CA ARG A 229 29.19 -1.77 7.34
C ARG A 229 28.03 -0.94 6.78
N PHE A 230 27.93 0.33 7.18
CA PHE A 230 26.92 1.24 6.67
C PHE A 230 27.00 1.43 5.15
N VAL A 231 28.20 1.72 4.64
CA VAL A 231 28.43 1.89 3.19
C VAL A 231 28.12 0.60 2.43
N ALA A 232 28.54 -0.56 2.94
CA ALA A 232 28.23 -1.85 2.34
C ALA A 232 26.73 -2.13 2.28
N SER A 233 25.99 -1.87 3.38
CA SER A 233 24.53 -2.05 3.40
C SER A 233 23.80 -1.06 2.49
N ALA A 234 24.28 0.18 2.38
CA ALA A 234 23.73 1.18 1.46
C ALA A 234 23.95 0.80 0.00
N LEU A 235 25.15 0.33 -0.36
CA LEU A 235 25.46 -0.17 -1.69
C LEU A 235 24.62 -1.40 -2.05
N ALA A 236 24.49 -2.36 -1.13
CA ALA A 236 23.65 -3.53 -1.34
C ALA A 236 22.17 -3.17 -1.59
N ALA A 237 21.64 -2.20 -0.83
CA ALA A 237 20.28 -1.70 -1.03
C ALA A 237 20.12 -1.01 -2.40
N LEU A 238 21.10 -0.21 -2.83
CA LEU A 238 21.10 0.42 -4.15
C LEU A 238 21.14 -0.61 -5.29
N VAL A 239 21.97 -1.65 -5.16
CA VAL A 239 22.05 -2.74 -6.15
C VAL A 239 20.73 -3.51 -6.22
N LEU A 240 20.11 -3.83 -5.08
CA LEU A 240 18.81 -4.52 -5.04
C LEU A 240 17.70 -3.69 -5.69
N VAL A 241 17.62 -2.40 -5.37
CA VAL A 241 16.63 -1.49 -5.97
C VAL A 241 16.91 -1.30 -7.46
N GLY A 242 18.16 -1.12 -7.85
CA GLY A 242 18.59 -1.00 -9.25
C GLY A 242 18.30 -2.26 -10.06
N SER A 243 18.53 -3.44 -9.48
CA SER A 243 18.22 -4.74 -10.09
C SER A 243 16.70 -4.93 -10.24
N PHE A 244 15.91 -4.55 -9.24
CA PHE A 244 14.45 -4.60 -9.31
C PHE A 244 13.88 -3.61 -10.35
N MET A 245 14.40 -2.38 -10.40
CA MET A 245 14.05 -1.40 -11.44
C MET A 245 14.48 -1.89 -12.83
N GLY A 246 15.68 -2.45 -12.94
CA GLY A 246 16.20 -3.03 -14.18
C GLY A 246 15.33 -4.19 -14.66
N TYR A 247 14.98 -5.13 -13.78
CA TYR A 247 14.08 -6.25 -14.06
C TYR A 247 12.69 -5.77 -14.46
N SER A 248 12.10 -4.81 -13.74
CA SER A 248 10.76 -4.30 -14.09
C SER A 248 10.73 -3.51 -15.41
N LEU A 249 11.83 -2.86 -15.79
CA LEU A 249 11.99 -2.24 -17.11
C LEU A 249 12.22 -3.29 -18.21
N PHE A 250 12.97 -4.35 -17.93
CA PHE A 250 13.20 -5.47 -18.87
C PHE A 250 11.95 -6.33 -19.06
N ALA A 251 11.27 -6.71 -17.99
CA ALA A 251 10.02 -7.47 -18.03
C ALA A 251 8.92 -6.71 -18.78
N ARG A 252 8.82 -5.38 -18.63
CA ARG A 252 7.92 -4.57 -19.45
C ARG A 252 8.25 -4.60 -20.94
N ARG A 253 9.53 -4.79 -21.29
CA ARG A 253 10.00 -4.90 -22.68
C ARG A 253 9.62 -6.25 -23.29
N ASP A 254 9.64 -7.31 -22.49
CA ASP A 254 9.16 -8.64 -22.88
C ASP A 254 7.62 -8.70 -22.95
N ASP A 255 6.89 -7.94 -22.13
CA ASP A 255 5.42 -7.83 -22.27
C ASP A 255 5.02 -7.16 -23.60
N THR A 256 5.91 -6.36 -24.21
CA THR A 256 5.70 -5.78 -25.56
C THR A 256 6.18 -6.69 -26.69
N ALA A 257 6.85 -7.81 -26.37
CA ALA A 257 7.42 -8.73 -27.34
C ALA A 257 7.03 -10.18 -27.01
N SER A 258 6.05 -10.70 -27.77
CA SER A 258 5.74 -12.14 -27.91
C SER A 258 5.15 -12.87 -26.70
N GLN A 259 3.85 -12.72 -26.50
CA GLN A 259 3.01 -13.90 -26.30
C GLN A 259 2.12 -14.01 -27.54
N PRO A 260 2.36 -14.95 -28.49
CA PRO A 260 1.25 -15.39 -29.33
C PRO A 260 0.11 -15.83 -28.38
N PRO A 261 -1.16 -15.55 -28.73
CA PRO A 261 -2.27 -15.93 -27.88
C PRO A 261 -2.13 -17.41 -27.49
N PRO A 262 -2.46 -17.78 -26.24
CA PRO A 262 -2.50 -19.19 -25.86
C PRO A 262 -3.33 -19.91 -26.92
N ASN A 263 -2.81 -21.02 -27.44
CA ASN A 263 -3.51 -21.85 -28.41
C ASN A 263 -4.73 -22.47 -27.72
N VAL A 264 -5.79 -21.68 -27.62
CA VAL A 264 -7.10 -22.07 -27.15
C VAL A 264 -7.78 -22.66 -28.37
N GLN A 265 -7.50 -23.94 -28.63
CA GLN A 265 -8.50 -24.79 -29.26
C GLN A 265 -9.64 -24.99 -28.26
N ALA A 266 -10.37 -23.93 -27.94
CA ALA A 266 -11.72 -24.06 -27.44
C ALA A 266 -12.57 -24.41 -28.63
N VAL A 267 -13.21 -25.57 -28.55
CA VAL A 267 -14.24 -26.02 -29.46
C VAL A 267 -15.43 -25.07 -29.28
N TYR A 268 -15.40 -23.92 -29.96
CA TYR A 268 -16.61 -23.16 -30.23
C TYR A 268 -17.32 -23.91 -31.36
N GLN A 269 -18.36 -24.65 -30.99
CA GLN A 269 -19.24 -25.23 -31.99
C GLN A 269 -19.88 -24.08 -32.78
N ASN A 270 -19.89 -24.24 -34.10
CA ASN A 270 -20.42 -23.31 -35.09
C ASN A 270 -21.87 -22.92 -34.77
N GLU A 271 -22.06 -21.86 -33.98
CA GLU A 271 -23.27 -21.05 -34.03
C GLU A 271 -23.13 -20.01 -35.13
N PRO A 272 -24.24 -19.59 -35.78
CA PRO A 272 -24.18 -18.61 -36.86
C PRO A 272 -23.54 -17.31 -36.36
N SER A 273 -22.55 -16.83 -37.14
CA SER A 273 -21.75 -15.64 -36.85
C SER A 273 -22.63 -14.50 -36.34
N ALA A 274 -22.30 -13.92 -35.18
CA ALA A 274 -23.15 -12.95 -34.47
C ALA A 274 -23.49 -11.69 -35.31
N VAL A 275 -22.73 -11.50 -36.39
CA VAL A 275 -22.71 -10.40 -37.36
C VAL A 275 -23.45 -10.69 -38.68
N ALA A 276 -24.02 -11.88 -38.87
CA ALA A 276 -24.76 -12.19 -40.09
C ALA A 276 -25.95 -11.23 -40.30
N GLY A 277 -25.95 -10.52 -41.44
CA GLY A 277 -26.96 -9.50 -41.77
C GLY A 277 -26.69 -8.09 -41.25
N ILE A 278 -25.53 -7.84 -40.64
CA ILE A 278 -25.08 -6.50 -40.26
C ILE A 278 -24.30 -5.88 -41.43
N ALA A 279 -24.56 -4.59 -41.72
CA ALA A 279 -23.85 -3.87 -42.77
C ALA A 279 -22.40 -3.56 -42.35
N ASP A 280 -21.54 -3.33 -43.34
CA ASP A 280 -20.18 -2.88 -43.08
C ASP A 280 -20.20 -1.47 -42.47
N GLY A 281 -19.50 -1.26 -41.35
CA GLY A 281 -19.54 0.00 -40.62
C GLY A 281 -18.89 -0.06 -39.24
N VAL A 282 -18.85 1.09 -38.58
CA VAL A 282 -18.38 1.23 -37.20
C VAL A 282 -19.59 1.50 -36.31
N TYR A 283 -19.75 0.68 -35.28
CA TYR A 283 -20.91 0.71 -34.39
C TYR A 283 -20.46 0.95 -32.96
N THR A 284 -21.12 1.89 -32.29
CA THR A 284 -20.79 2.26 -30.91
C THR A 284 -21.79 1.65 -29.93
N GLY A 285 -21.28 1.02 -28.87
CA GLY A 285 -22.08 0.45 -27.79
C GLY A 285 -21.56 0.84 -26.41
N GLU A 286 -22.44 0.71 -25.42
CA GLU A 286 -22.15 1.03 -24.02
C GLU A 286 -22.42 -0.17 -23.12
N GLY A 287 -21.55 -0.37 -22.13
CA GLY A 287 -21.69 -1.39 -21.10
C GLY A 287 -21.27 -0.88 -19.73
N GLU A 288 -21.74 -1.52 -18.66
CA GLU A 288 -21.45 -1.10 -17.29
C GLU A 288 -20.21 -1.84 -16.76
N GLY A 289 -19.13 -1.09 -16.49
CA GLY A 289 -17.92 -1.60 -15.86
C GLY A 289 -18.00 -1.58 -14.32
N PHE A 290 -16.86 -1.73 -13.63
CA PHE A 290 -16.85 -1.76 -12.16
C PHE A 290 -17.13 -0.38 -11.54
N ASN A 291 -16.55 0.69 -12.08
CA ASN A 291 -16.71 2.07 -11.59
C ASN A 291 -17.36 3.03 -12.60
N GLY A 292 -18.03 2.49 -13.62
CA GLY A 292 -18.88 3.26 -14.52
C GLY A 292 -18.86 2.73 -15.95
N LYS A 293 -19.48 3.50 -16.85
CA LYS A 293 -19.68 3.12 -18.24
C LYS A 293 -18.37 2.92 -19.02
N ILE A 294 -18.39 1.91 -19.86
CA ILE A 294 -17.39 1.59 -20.89
C ILE A 294 -18.07 1.76 -22.25
N VAL A 295 -17.44 2.51 -23.15
CA VAL A 295 -17.93 2.77 -24.50
C VAL A 295 -16.97 2.14 -25.49
N VAL A 296 -17.50 1.31 -26.39
CA VAL A 296 -16.72 0.51 -27.35
C VAL A 296 -17.19 0.81 -28.76
N GLU A 297 -16.26 0.90 -29.69
CA GLU A 297 -16.48 0.89 -31.13
C GLU A 297 -16.15 -0.48 -31.71
N VAL A 298 -17.09 -1.04 -32.46
CA VAL A 298 -16.98 -2.33 -33.14
C VAL A 298 -17.01 -2.08 -34.64
N THR A 299 -15.95 -2.52 -35.34
CA THR A 299 -15.85 -2.41 -36.80
C THR A 299 -16.28 -3.73 -37.43
N VAL A 300 -17.28 -3.68 -38.29
CA VAL A 300 -17.77 -4.82 -39.07
C VAL A 300 -17.37 -4.59 -40.54
N SER A 301 -16.73 -5.58 -41.15
CA SER A 301 -16.49 -5.59 -42.60
C SER A 301 -16.58 -7.00 -43.17
N GLY A 302 -17.25 -7.13 -44.32
CA GLY A 302 -17.44 -8.42 -44.99
C GLY A 302 -18.17 -9.43 -44.11
N GLN A 303 -19.14 -8.96 -43.32
CA GLN A 303 -19.89 -9.76 -42.31
C GLN A 303 -19.02 -10.36 -41.19
N ASN A 304 -17.85 -9.80 -40.94
CA ASN A 304 -16.98 -10.19 -39.82
C ASN A 304 -16.64 -8.99 -38.93
N ILE A 305 -16.47 -9.23 -37.64
CA ILE A 305 -15.90 -8.28 -36.69
C ILE A 305 -14.40 -8.19 -36.99
N THR A 306 -13.96 -7.01 -37.41
CA THR A 306 -12.56 -6.74 -37.80
C THR A 306 -11.83 -5.85 -36.80
N GLY A 307 -12.55 -5.18 -35.90
CA GLY A 307 -11.96 -4.34 -34.86
C GLY A 307 -12.90 -4.13 -33.68
N VAL A 308 -12.34 -4.06 -32.48
CA VAL A 308 -13.03 -3.75 -31.23
C VAL A 308 -12.13 -2.82 -30.44
N GLU A 309 -12.53 -1.55 -30.28
CA GLU A 309 -11.73 -0.52 -29.62
C GLU A 309 -12.53 0.16 -28.51
N VAL A 310 -11.95 0.30 -27.32
CA VAL A 310 -12.60 1.04 -26.23
C VAL A 310 -12.31 2.53 -26.39
N VAL A 311 -13.34 3.31 -26.70
CA VAL A 311 -13.25 4.76 -26.97
C VAL A 311 -13.22 5.56 -25.67
N SER A 312 -13.98 5.13 -24.66
CA SER A 312 -13.96 5.78 -23.35
C SER A 312 -14.31 4.82 -22.23
N THR A 313 -13.74 5.07 -21.05
CA THR A 313 -14.00 4.27 -19.85
C THR A 313 -13.93 5.15 -18.61
N ARG A 314 -14.78 4.84 -17.62
CA ARG A 314 -14.69 5.40 -16.25
C ARG A 314 -14.23 4.36 -15.22
N ASP A 315 -13.73 3.23 -15.71
CA ASP A 315 -13.34 2.11 -14.86
C ASP A 315 -11.92 2.27 -14.27
N ASP A 316 -11.59 1.45 -13.27
CA ASP A 316 -10.27 1.42 -12.64
C ASP A 316 -9.21 0.94 -13.63
N TYR A 317 -8.25 1.81 -13.99
CA TYR A 317 -7.23 1.58 -15.02
C TYR A 317 -6.55 0.20 -14.94
N LYS A 318 -6.19 -0.24 -13.73
CA LYS A 318 -5.45 -1.51 -13.53
C LYS A 318 -6.27 -2.75 -13.94
N TRP A 319 -7.55 -2.78 -13.59
CA TRP A 319 -8.41 -3.94 -13.86
C TRP A 319 -8.98 -3.88 -15.29
N PHE A 320 -9.26 -2.66 -15.75
CA PHE A 320 -9.68 -2.38 -17.12
C PHE A 320 -8.61 -2.81 -18.14
N GLU A 321 -7.35 -2.41 -17.99
CA GLU A 321 -6.25 -2.82 -18.89
C GLU A 321 -6.10 -4.34 -19.00
N ARG A 322 -6.32 -5.06 -17.88
CA ARG A 322 -6.24 -6.51 -17.86
C ARG A 322 -7.33 -7.17 -18.71
N ALA A 323 -8.53 -6.58 -18.76
CA ALA A 323 -9.61 -7.02 -19.62
C ALA A 323 -9.39 -6.56 -21.08
N ASN A 324 -9.03 -5.28 -21.27
CA ASN A 324 -8.86 -4.65 -22.58
C ASN A 324 -7.71 -5.25 -23.40
N SER A 325 -6.67 -5.79 -22.76
CA SER A 325 -5.56 -6.47 -23.44
C SER A 325 -5.91 -7.84 -24.02
N LYS A 326 -7.07 -8.43 -23.68
CA LYS A 326 -7.42 -9.82 -24.09
C LYS A 326 -8.78 -9.93 -24.75
N ILE A 327 -9.81 -9.29 -24.19
CA ILE A 327 -11.21 -9.46 -24.63
C ILE A 327 -11.41 -9.04 -26.10
N PRO A 328 -10.91 -7.89 -26.59
CA PRO A 328 -11.06 -7.51 -28.00
C PRO A 328 -10.53 -8.56 -28.99
N GLY A 329 -9.35 -9.15 -28.70
CA GLY A 329 -8.76 -10.20 -29.53
C GLY A 329 -9.61 -11.46 -29.54
N LEU A 330 -10.10 -11.90 -28.38
CA LEU A 330 -10.96 -13.09 -28.28
C LEU A 330 -12.27 -12.93 -29.06
N ILE A 331 -12.86 -11.73 -29.06
CA ILE A 331 -14.09 -11.44 -29.81
C ILE A 331 -13.84 -11.51 -31.32
N ILE A 332 -12.72 -10.95 -31.78
CA ILE A 332 -12.33 -11.00 -33.20
C ILE A 332 -12.04 -12.45 -33.62
N ASP A 333 -11.34 -13.23 -32.79
CA ASP A 333 -10.99 -14.62 -33.12
C ASP A 333 -12.22 -15.55 -33.13
N SER A 334 -13.14 -15.36 -32.18
CA SER A 334 -14.36 -16.17 -32.05
C SER A 334 -15.54 -15.68 -32.89
N GLN A 335 -15.46 -14.45 -33.42
CA GLN A 335 -16.57 -13.75 -34.08
C GLN A 335 -17.84 -13.69 -33.20
N SER A 336 -17.66 -13.67 -31.87
CA SER A 336 -18.73 -13.70 -30.88
C SER A 336 -18.41 -12.81 -29.69
N ALA A 337 -19.45 -12.20 -29.10
CA ALA A 337 -19.36 -11.48 -27.84
C ALA A 337 -19.58 -12.40 -26.61
N ASP A 338 -19.65 -13.72 -26.82
CA ASP A 338 -19.75 -14.75 -25.78
C ASP A 338 -18.41 -15.46 -25.60
N VAL A 339 -17.44 -14.72 -25.04
CA VAL A 339 -16.09 -15.22 -24.75
C VAL A 339 -15.84 -15.21 -23.25
N ASP A 340 -14.90 -16.04 -22.81
CA ASP A 340 -14.57 -16.17 -21.39
C ASP A 340 -14.06 -14.86 -20.78
N ILE A 341 -14.58 -14.55 -19.59
CA ILE A 341 -14.12 -13.39 -18.81
C ILE A 341 -12.69 -13.57 -18.29
N VAL A 342 -11.94 -12.47 -18.19
CA VAL A 342 -10.57 -12.51 -17.67
C VAL A 342 -10.58 -12.56 -16.14
N SER A 343 -9.92 -13.56 -15.55
CA SER A 343 -9.86 -13.74 -14.10
C SER A 343 -9.26 -12.52 -13.38
N GLY A 344 -9.93 -12.05 -12.33
CA GLY A 344 -9.53 -10.87 -11.57
C GLY A 344 -9.94 -9.53 -12.19
N SER A 345 -10.64 -9.53 -13.33
CA SER A 345 -11.22 -8.34 -13.97
C SER A 345 -12.65 -8.61 -14.43
N THR A 346 -13.42 -9.36 -13.62
CA THR A 346 -14.77 -9.85 -13.96
C THR A 346 -15.71 -8.73 -14.41
N TYR A 347 -15.86 -7.68 -13.61
CA TYR A 347 -16.77 -6.57 -13.93
C TYR A 347 -16.33 -5.76 -15.16
N SER A 348 -15.04 -5.49 -15.32
CA SER A 348 -14.52 -4.82 -16.52
C SER A 348 -14.63 -5.68 -17.78
N SER A 349 -14.49 -7.01 -17.65
CA SER A 349 -14.66 -7.96 -18.77
C SER A 349 -16.13 -7.99 -19.20
N ILE A 350 -17.06 -8.10 -18.24
CA ILE A 350 -18.50 -8.06 -18.50
C ILE A 350 -18.88 -6.73 -19.15
N GLY A 351 -18.40 -5.60 -18.65
CA GLY A 351 -18.69 -4.29 -19.23
C GLY A 351 -18.24 -4.13 -20.68
N ILE A 352 -17.08 -4.68 -21.06
CA ILE A 352 -16.64 -4.68 -22.47
C ILE A 352 -17.53 -5.60 -23.32
N LEU A 353 -17.85 -6.80 -22.83
CA LEU A 353 -18.71 -7.76 -23.55
C LEU A 353 -20.11 -7.21 -23.78
N ASP A 354 -20.70 -6.58 -22.76
CA ASP A 354 -22.02 -5.97 -22.83
C ASP A 354 -22.02 -4.77 -23.79
N ALA A 355 -20.96 -3.94 -23.79
CA ALA A 355 -20.81 -2.85 -24.73
C ALA A 355 -20.74 -3.34 -26.19
N VAL A 356 -20.03 -4.44 -26.44
CA VAL A 356 -19.97 -5.06 -27.78
C VAL A 356 -21.32 -5.65 -28.17
N LYS A 357 -22.03 -6.33 -27.26
CA LYS A 357 -23.38 -6.84 -27.51
C LYS A 357 -24.35 -5.72 -27.86
N ASP A 358 -24.31 -4.61 -27.13
CA ASP A 358 -25.11 -3.41 -27.39
C ASP A 358 -24.78 -2.78 -28.75
N ALA A 359 -23.50 -2.68 -29.11
CA ALA A 359 -23.06 -2.18 -30.42
C ALA A 359 -23.61 -3.05 -31.57
N LEU A 360 -23.46 -4.37 -31.46
CA LEU A 360 -23.93 -5.32 -32.46
C LEU A 360 -25.47 -5.40 -32.53
N GLN A 361 -26.16 -5.19 -31.42
CA GLN A 361 -27.62 -5.11 -31.41
C GLN A 361 -28.11 -3.84 -32.13
N LYS A 362 -27.48 -2.69 -31.87
CA LYS A 362 -27.76 -1.43 -32.58
C LYS A 362 -27.48 -1.54 -34.07
N ALA A 363 -26.51 -2.35 -34.47
CA ALA A 363 -26.13 -2.55 -35.86
C ALA A 363 -27.13 -3.40 -36.68
N LYS A 364 -28.06 -4.11 -36.03
CA LYS A 364 -29.11 -4.93 -36.67
C LYS A 364 -30.37 -4.12 -37.04
N HIS A 365 -30.45 -2.87 -36.62
CA HIS A 365 -31.56 -1.94 -36.84
C HIS A 365 -31.06 -0.70 -37.58
#